data_AF-A0AAE3F035-F1
#
_entry.id   AF-A0AAE3F035-F1
#
_cell.length_a   1.000
_cell.length_b   1.000
_cell.length_c   1.000
_cell.angle_alpha   90.00
_cell.angle_beta   90.00
_cell.angle_gamma   90.00
#
_symmetry.space_group_name_H-M   'P 1'
#
loop_
_entity.id
_entity.type
_entity.pdbx_description
1 polymer ?
#
loop_
_entity_poly.entity_id
_entity_poly.type
_entity_poly.pdbx_seq_one_letter_code
_entity_poly.pdbx_strand_id
1 'polypeptide(L)'
;MRYNWQQNDWPHFRYDTTGIEDLLFQFAERTGRISGFFQGLPQHLQSDAIIDMMVSEAIKTSEIEGEYLSRKDVMSSIKRNLGLNPELP
;
A
#
# COMPACT_ATOMS: atom_id res chain seq x y z
N MET A 1 -26.91 -11.33 5.83
CA MET A 1 -25.88 -10.50 6.50
C MET A 1 -26.30 -9.04 6.40
N ARG A 2 -26.11 -8.25 7.47
CA ARG A 2 -26.33 -6.80 7.45
C ARG A 2 -25.01 -6.13 7.08
N TYR A 3 -25.02 -5.17 6.15
CA TYR A 3 -23.80 -4.43 5.81
C TYR A 3 -23.40 -3.51 6.96
N ASN A 4 -22.11 -3.17 7.07
CA ASN A 4 -21.59 -2.32 8.15
C ASN A 4 -22.30 -0.95 8.21
N TRP A 5 -22.62 -0.34 7.06
CA TRP A 5 -23.32 0.94 6.97
C TRP A 5 -24.79 0.89 7.43
N GLN A 6 -25.35 -0.29 7.61
CA GLN A 6 -26.73 -0.50 8.10
C GLN A 6 -26.79 -0.68 9.62
N GLN A 7 -25.66 -0.65 10.32
CA GLN A 7 -25.61 -0.74 11.78
C GLN A 7 -25.93 0.62 12.40
N ASN A 8 -26.64 0.62 13.52
CA ASN A 8 -27.12 1.85 14.15
C ASN A 8 -26.00 2.71 14.75
N ASP A 9 -24.88 2.08 15.08
CA ASP A 9 -23.69 2.72 15.60
C ASP A 9 -22.75 3.21 14.50
N TRP A 10 -23.02 2.96 13.21
CA TRP A 10 -22.23 3.50 12.12
C TRP A 10 -22.11 5.03 12.20
N PRO A 11 -20.90 5.62 12.02
CA PRO A 11 -19.60 5.00 11.75
C PRO A 11 -18.77 4.69 13.03
N HIS A 12 -19.35 4.81 14.21
CA HIS A 12 -18.71 4.64 15.53
C HIS A 12 -18.57 3.17 15.92
N PHE A 13 -17.71 2.45 15.20
CA PHE A 13 -17.45 1.04 15.47
C PHE A 13 -16.89 0.79 16.87
N ARG A 14 -17.29 -0.35 17.44
CA ARG A 14 -16.64 -0.95 18.60
C ARG A 14 -16.01 -2.27 18.17
N TYR A 15 -14.82 -2.55 18.67
CA TYR A 15 -14.10 -3.79 18.42
C TYR A 15 -13.49 -4.30 19.72
N ASP A 16 -13.32 -5.62 19.79
CA ASP A 16 -12.60 -6.31 20.86
C ASP A 16 -11.34 -6.92 20.26
N THR A 17 -10.20 -6.65 20.88
CA THR A 17 -8.90 -7.19 20.44
C THR A 17 -8.58 -8.52 21.08
N THR A 18 -9.40 -8.99 22.01
CA THR A 18 -9.22 -10.26 22.71
C THR A 18 -9.04 -11.41 21.71
N GLY A 19 -7.89 -12.06 21.74
CA GLY A 19 -7.54 -13.20 20.90
C GLY A 19 -6.76 -12.86 19.63
N ILE A 20 -6.49 -11.58 19.34
CA ILE A 20 -5.64 -11.15 18.21
C ILE A 20 -4.43 -10.30 18.63
N GLU A 21 -4.22 -10.07 19.93
CA GLU A 21 -3.15 -9.20 20.42
C GLU A 21 -1.77 -9.65 19.97
N ASP A 22 -1.49 -10.96 20.03
CA ASP A 22 -0.22 -11.52 19.59
C ASP A 22 0.02 -11.32 18.09
N LEU A 23 -1.04 -11.40 17.28
CA LEU A 23 -0.96 -11.15 15.84
C LEU A 23 -0.73 -9.66 15.57
N LEU A 24 -1.42 -8.78 16.29
CA LEU A 24 -1.23 -7.33 16.20
C LEU A 24 0.20 -6.93 16.61
N PHE A 25 0.74 -7.54 17.67
CA PHE A 25 2.11 -7.30 18.12
C PHE A 25 3.12 -7.72 17.05
N GLN A 26 2.99 -8.94 16.50
CA GLN A 26 3.85 -9.42 15.42
C GLN A 26 3.75 -8.54 14.16
N PHE A 27 2.55 -8.08 13.83
CA PHE A 27 2.34 -7.15 12.71
C PHE A 27 3.06 -5.82 12.96
N ALA A 28 2.91 -5.24 14.15
CA ALA A 28 3.54 -3.98 14.53
C ALA A 28 5.07 -4.09 14.52
N GLU A 29 5.63 -5.17 15.07
CA GLU A 29 7.07 -5.42 15.08
C GLU A 29 7.65 -5.49 13.65
N ARG A 30 7.00 -6.28 12.78
CA ARG A 30 7.45 -6.44 11.38
C ARG A 30 7.36 -5.13 10.61
N THR A 31 6.26 -4.41 10.76
CA THR A 31 6.04 -3.12 10.09
C THR A 31 7.04 -2.07 10.58
N GLY A 32 7.29 -2.03 11.89
CA GLY A 32 8.31 -1.16 12.49
C GLY A 32 9.71 -1.43 11.95
N ARG A 33 10.11 -2.71 11.82
CA ARG A 33 11.40 -3.09 11.24
C ARG A 33 11.54 -2.64 9.78
N ILE A 34 10.51 -2.87 8.97
CA ILE A 34 10.51 -2.44 7.56
C ILE A 34 10.60 -0.91 7.47
N SER A 35 9.84 -0.19 8.30
CA SER A 35 9.88 1.28 8.34
C SER A 35 11.26 1.80 8.71
N GLY A 36 11.88 1.22 9.74
CA GLY A 36 13.24 1.58 10.16
C GLY A 36 14.29 1.32 9.07
N PHE A 37 14.22 0.16 8.40
CA PHE A 37 15.09 -0.15 7.27
C PHE A 37 14.90 0.85 6.13
N PHE A 38 13.64 1.13 5.76
CA PHE A 38 13.31 2.06 4.69
C PHE A 38 13.83 3.48 4.97
N GLN A 39 13.67 3.98 6.20
CA GLN A 39 14.20 5.29 6.60
C GLN A 39 15.73 5.38 6.55
N GLY A 40 16.42 4.25 6.70
CA GLY A 40 17.88 4.17 6.61
C GLY A 40 18.43 4.17 5.17
N LEU A 41 17.57 4.00 4.14
CA LEU A 41 18.00 3.99 2.75
C LEU A 41 18.36 5.41 2.26
N PRO A 42 19.32 5.55 1.33
CA PRO A 42 19.49 6.77 0.56
C PRO A 42 18.20 7.22 -0.14
N GLN A 43 17.99 8.53 -0.26
CA GLN A 43 16.75 9.11 -0.80
C GLN A 43 16.35 8.55 -2.18
N HIS A 44 17.31 8.32 -3.09
CA HIS A 44 17.01 7.77 -4.41
C HIS A 44 16.48 6.33 -4.34
N LEU A 45 17.02 5.49 -3.44
CA LEU A 45 16.52 4.14 -3.23
C LEU A 45 15.16 4.13 -2.52
N GLN A 46 14.90 5.09 -1.62
CA GLN A 46 13.57 5.27 -1.04
C GLN A 46 12.54 5.58 -2.13
N SER A 47 12.86 6.51 -3.03
CA SER A 47 12.00 6.86 -4.15
C SER A 47 11.74 5.66 -5.06
N ASP A 48 12.77 4.92 -5.45
CA ASP A 48 12.61 3.73 -6.30
C ASP A 48 11.76 2.65 -5.63
N ALA A 49 11.97 2.41 -4.33
CA ALA A 49 11.18 1.45 -3.57
C ALA A 49 9.69 1.86 -3.44
N ILE A 50 9.40 3.16 -3.23
CA ILE A 50 8.02 3.66 -3.22
C ILE A 50 7.36 3.44 -4.58
N ILE A 51 8.05 3.76 -5.68
CA ILE A 51 7.48 3.59 -7.02
C ILE A 51 7.21 2.11 -7.29
N ASP A 52 8.14 1.22 -6.96
CA ASP A 52 7.96 -0.22 -7.16
C ASP A 52 6.80 -0.79 -6.33
N MET A 53 6.62 -0.28 -5.10
CA MET A 53 5.46 -0.58 -4.25
C MET A 53 4.15 -0.13 -4.91
N MET A 54 4.06 1.12 -5.38
CA MET A 54 2.87 1.65 -6.05
C MET A 54 2.51 0.87 -7.33
N VAL A 55 3.52 0.49 -8.12
CA VAL A 55 3.34 -0.33 -9.33
C VAL A 55 2.79 -1.70 -8.97
N SER A 56 3.33 -2.31 -7.91
CA SER A 56 2.88 -3.62 -7.46
C SER A 56 1.46 -3.57 -6.92
N GLU A 57 1.12 -2.53 -6.15
CA GLU A 57 -0.24 -2.31 -5.65
C GLU A 57 -1.23 -2.14 -6.81
N ALA A 58 -0.98 -1.22 -7.74
CA ALA A 58 -1.88 -0.96 -8.87
C ALA A 58 -2.14 -2.21 -9.72
N ILE A 59 -1.11 -3.02 -9.99
CA ILE A 59 -1.27 -4.29 -10.73
C ILE A 59 -2.11 -5.27 -9.91
N LYS A 60 -1.82 -5.45 -8.63
CA LYS A 60 -2.51 -6.44 -7.79
C LYS A 60 -3.96 -6.07 -7.51
N THR A 61 -4.28 -4.79 -7.36
CA THR A 61 -5.67 -4.36 -7.24
C THR A 61 -6.43 -4.53 -8.55
N SER A 62 -5.81 -4.21 -9.69
CA SER A 62 -6.41 -4.43 -11.02
C SER A 62 -6.66 -5.90 -11.32
N GLU A 63 -5.74 -6.80 -10.93
CA GLU A 63 -5.92 -8.25 -11.09
C GLU A 63 -7.17 -8.77 -10.37
N ILE A 64 -7.54 -8.19 -9.22
CA ILE A 64 -8.76 -8.54 -8.47
C ILE A 64 -10.02 -8.20 -9.28
N GLU A 65 -9.97 -7.12 -10.06
CA GLU A 65 -11.04 -6.68 -10.95
C GLU A 65 -11.00 -7.38 -12.34
N GLY A 66 -10.06 -8.29 -12.56
CA GLY A 66 -9.88 -9.00 -13.82
C GLY A 66 -9.09 -8.23 -14.89
N GLU A 67 -8.44 -7.13 -14.50
CA GLU A 67 -7.59 -6.32 -15.38
C GLU A 67 -6.11 -6.72 -15.26
N TYR A 68 -5.46 -6.98 -16.39
CA TYR A 68 -4.06 -7.39 -16.44
C TYR A 68 -3.20 -6.28 -17.05
N LEU A 69 -2.58 -5.47 -16.19
CA LEU A 69 -1.79 -4.32 -16.61
C LEU A 69 -0.31 -4.68 -16.80
N SER A 70 0.32 -4.07 -17.81
CA SER A 70 1.75 -4.16 -18.04
C SER A 70 2.52 -3.40 -16.96
N ARG A 71 3.42 -4.09 -16.25
CA ARG A 71 4.24 -3.47 -15.19
C ARG A 71 5.04 -2.27 -15.70
N LYS A 72 5.58 -2.36 -16.91
CA LYS A 72 6.36 -1.28 -17.52
C LYS A 72 5.51 -0.04 -17.78
N ASP A 73 4.27 -0.22 -18.23
CA ASP A 73 3.38 0.89 -18.58
C ASP A 73 2.84 1.57 -17.32
N VAL A 74 2.49 0.78 -16.29
CA VAL A 74 2.10 1.29 -14.97
C VAL A 74 3.25 2.09 -14.33
N MET A 75 4.47 1.54 -14.36
CA MET A 75 5.68 2.22 -13.89
C MET A 75 5.92 3.54 -14.61
N SER A 76 5.83 3.56 -15.95
CA SER A 76 5.98 4.77 -16.75
C SER A 76 4.90 5.81 -16.42
N SER A 77 3.65 5.39 -16.28
CA SER A 77 2.52 6.25 -15.91
C SER A 77 2.71 6.87 -14.53
N ILE A 78 3.11 6.09 -13.52
CA ILE A 78 3.36 6.58 -12.16
C ILE A 78 4.50 7.60 -12.16
N LYS A 79 5.64 7.27 -12.79
CA LYS A 79 6.78 8.21 -12.88
C LYS A 79 6.40 9.52 -13.57
N ARG A 80 5.61 9.47 -14.65
CA ARG A 80 5.13 10.68 -15.35
C ARG A 80 4.24 11.53 -14.46
N ASN A 81 3.24 10.94 -13.79
CA ASN A 81 2.28 11.68 -12.97
C ASN A 81 2.88 12.23 -11.66
N LEU A 82 3.97 11.62 -11.17
CA LEU A 82 4.72 12.12 -10.01
C LEU A 82 5.85 13.10 -10.38
N GLY A 83 6.02 13.44 -11.66
CA GLY A 83 7.09 14.34 -12.10
C GLY A 83 8.51 13.75 -11.99
N LEU A 84 8.63 12.41 -11.98
CA LEU A 84 9.88 11.66 -11.80
C LEU A 84 10.47 11.15 -13.12
N ASN A 85 9.94 11.61 -14.25
CA ASN A 85 10.39 11.18 -15.58
C ASN A 85 11.40 12.20 -16.13
N PRO A 86 12.67 11.81 -16.40
CA PRO A 86 13.71 12.72 -16.91
C PRO A 86 13.54 13.11 -18.39
N GLU A 87 12.54 12.57 -19.07
CA GLU A 87 12.18 12.94 -20.44
C GLU A 87 10.83 13.66 -20.45
N LEU A 88 10.88 14.96 -20.17
CA LEU A 88 9.89 15.93 -20.62
C LEU A 88 10.64 16.90 -21.56
N PRO A 89 10.14 17.18 -22.78
CA PRO A 89 10.49 18.43 -23.44
C PRO A 89 9.95 19.63 -22.64
#